data_AF-A0A976DYB2-F1
#
_entry.id   AF-A0A976DYB2-F1
#
_cell.length_a   1.000
_cell.length_b   1.000
_cell.length_c   1.000
_cell.angle_alpha   90.00
_cell.angle_beta   90.00
_cell.angle_gamma   90.00
#
_symmetry.space_group_name_H-M   'P 1'
#
loop_
_entity.id
_entity.type
_entity.pdbx_description
1 polymer ?
#
loop_
_entity_poly.entity_id
_entity_poly.type
_entity_poly.pdbx_seq_one_letter_code
_entity_poly.pdbx_strand_id
1 'polypeptide(L)'
;MVGYEQHIRDAKNLDTHAAVIGEQGDAQWGCFFHMAIMNIKMSILPSEAMGNYSHNPSMRVWIQFVLLWIKGKIMKKPLRLSIILFDGFTALDIVGGYEVLANVPGIEVEFLAATPGLVNADTRRLALLGYRSFEQTLATDILYVPGGPGVFKGVNDQALISTIARLHESNTWTLGICNGVELLGAAGALQGKQVTTNWFARERVAAYGAQVMPKRYVRDGKLITGAGVSASIDAGLYLASLIAGEELAKTIQLGIEYYPDPPFGSGTPDTASAGAQAMVRMFEESAAERIEELKTPY
;
A
#
# COMPACT_ATOMS: atom_id res chain seq x y z
N MET A 1 2.28 -9.47 -37.71
CA MET A 1 3.74 -9.32 -37.53
C MET A 1 4.46 -8.79 -38.78
N VAL A 2 3.84 -7.92 -39.61
CA VAL A 2 4.53 -7.33 -40.79
C VAL A 2 4.53 -5.78 -40.76
N GLY A 3 3.89 -5.15 -39.77
CA GLY A 3 3.89 -3.68 -39.61
C GLY A 3 4.88 -3.14 -38.56
N TYR A 4 5.51 -3.99 -37.75
CA TYR A 4 6.35 -3.56 -36.62
C TYR A 4 7.84 -3.42 -36.98
N GLU A 5 8.31 -4.11 -38.02
CA GLU A 5 9.71 -4.03 -38.46
C GLU A 5 10.03 -2.75 -39.25
N GLN A 6 9.02 -2.12 -39.87
CA GLN A 6 9.22 -0.87 -40.62
C GLN A 6 9.55 0.29 -39.66
N HIS A 7 8.83 0.39 -38.53
CA HIS A 7 9.09 1.42 -37.50
C HIS A 7 10.46 1.29 -36.83
N ILE A 8 11.03 0.09 -36.75
CA ILE A 8 12.38 -0.15 -36.20
C ILE A 8 13.47 0.29 -37.19
N ARG A 9 13.22 0.20 -38.50
CA ARG A 9 14.16 0.73 -39.51
C ARG A 9 14.15 2.25 -39.56
N ASP A 10 12.98 2.87 -39.42
CA ASP A 10 12.84 4.33 -39.48
C ASP A 10 13.49 5.03 -38.27
N ALA A 11 13.51 4.38 -37.10
CA ALA A 11 14.19 4.89 -35.90
C ALA A 11 15.72 4.94 -36.02
N LYS A 12 16.34 4.19 -36.95
CA LYS A 12 17.79 4.23 -37.19
C LYS A 12 18.24 5.35 -38.12
N ASN A 13 17.32 6.05 -38.78
CA ASN A 13 17.62 7.16 -39.71
C ASN A 13 17.29 8.56 -39.13
N LEU A 14 17.12 8.69 -37.81
CA LEU A 14 16.72 9.94 -37.15
C LEU A 14 17.78 11.07 -37.18
N ASP A 15 18.96 10.85 -37.76
CA ASP A 15 19.98 11.91 -37.90
C ASP A 15 19.63 12.98 -38.96
N THR A 16 18.59 12.80 -39.78
CA THR A 16 18.25 13.76 -40.86
C THR A 16 16.85 14.39 -40.79
N HIS A 17 16.03 14.09 -39.77
CA HIS A 17 14.70 14.71 -39.61
C HIS A 17 14.54 15.60 -38.36
N ALA A 18 15.61 15.84 -37.60
CA ALA A 18 15.60 16.78 -36.47
C ALA A 18 15.45 18.27 -36.86
N ALA A 19 15.41 18.61 -38.15
CA ALA A 19 15.39 19.99 -38.62
C ALA A 19 14.01 20.53 -39.07
N VAL A 20 12.95 19.73 -39.05
CA VAL A 20 11.61 20.21 -39.51
C VAL A 20 10.48 19.64 -38.66
N ILE A 21 10.51 19.86 -37.34
CA ILE A 21 9.28 19.87 -36.53
C ILE A 21 9.48 20.92 -35.44
N GLY A 22 9.30 22.18 -35.81
CA GLY A 22 9.10 23.28 -34.87
C GLY A 22 7.72 23.15 -34.21
N GLU A 23 7.64 23.64 -32.97
CA GLU A 23 6.41 24.03 -32.28
C GLU A 23 5.38 22.92 -32.02
N GLN A 24 5.66 22.03 -31.07
CA GLN A 24 4.64 21.57 -30.11
C GLN A 24 5.31 20.82 -28.95
N GLY A 25 5.16 21.37 -27.75
CA GLY A 25 5.80 20.88 -26.52
C GLY A 25 5.41 19.46 -26.11
N ASP A 26 4.40 18.84 -26.72
CA ASP A 26 3.87 17.53 -26.30
C ASP A 26 4.62 16.32 -26.89
N ALA A 27 5.25 16.46 -28.06
CA ALA A 27 5.89 15.32 -28.74
C ALA A 27 7.22 14.88 -28.10
N GLN A 28 7.94 15.79 -27.41
CA GLN A 28 9.19 15.45 -26.74
C GLN A 28 8.98 14.60 -25.47
N TRP A 29 7.85 14.72 -24.79
CA TRP A 29 7.55 13.94 -23.56
C TRP A 29 7.39 12.45 -23.84
N GLY A 30 6.77 12.10 -24.97
CA GLY A 30 6.60 10.71 -25.39
C GLY A 30 7.93 9.99 -25.60
N CYS A 31 8.92 10.66 -26.18
CA CYS A 31 10.26 10.11 -26.39
C CYS A 31 11.00 9.83 -25.06
N PHE A 32 10.92 10.75 -24.09
CA PHE A 32 11.56 10.54 -22.78
C PHE A 32 10.88 9.45 -21.95
N PHE A 33 9.54 9.37 -22.01
CA PHE A 33 8.78 8.29 -21.37
C PHE A 33 9.13 6.91 -21.96
N HIS A 34 9.30 6.84 -23.29
CA HIS A 34 9.69 5.61 -23.97
C HIS A 34 11.15 5.20 -23.67
N MET A 35 12.08 6.16 -23.60
CA MET A 35 13.49 5.90 -23.30
C MET A 35 13.71 5.39 -21.85
N ALA A 36 12.91 5.87 -20.89
CA ALA A 36 12.94 5.43 -19.50
C ALA A 36 12.40 4.00 -19.30
N ILE A 37 11.34 3.62 -20.04
CA ILE A 37 10.81 2.25 -20.06
C ILE A 37 11.81 1.28 -20.73
N MET A 38 12.59 1.76 -21.72
CA MET A 38 13.49 0.94 -22.52
C MET A 38 14.92 0.75 -21.95
N ASN A 39 15.20 1.20 -20.72
CA ASN A 39 16.49 0.94 -20.05
C ASN A 39 17.71 1.48 -20.85
N ILE A 40 17.54 2.60 -21.57
CA ILE A 40 18.60 3.20 -22.37
C ILE A 40 19.58 3.94 -21.42
N LYS A 41 20.89 3.63 -21.53
CA LYS A 41 21.94 4.30 -20.76
C LYS A 41 21.88 5.82 -21.01
N MET A 42 21.62 6.59 -19.95
CA MET A 42 21.65 8.06 -19.93
C MET A 42 23.01 8.69 -20.27
N SER A 43 24.07 7.92 -20.54
CA SER A 43 25.40 8.41 -20.93
C SER A 43 25.43 9.11 -22.30
N ILE A 44 24.29 9.31 -22.94
CA ILE A 44 24.16 9.89 -24.29
C ILE A 44 23.50 11.29 -24.25
N LEU A 45 23.07 11.80 -23.09
CA LEU A 45 22.48 13.15 -23.03
C LEU A 45 23.60 14.23 -23.01
N PRO A 46 23.60 15.18 -23.97
CA PRO A 46 24.59 16.25 -23.99
C PRO A 46 24.45 17.17 -22.77
N SER A 47 25.58 17.53 -22.16
CA SER A 47 25.65 18.38 -20.95
C SER A 47 24.94 19.74 -21.09
N GLU A 48 24.78 20.24 -22.31
CA GLU A 48 24.12 21.51 -22.64
C GLU A 48 22.60 21.46 -22.43
N ALA A 49 21.96 20.28 -22.54
CA ALA A 49 20.53 20.13 -22.30
C ALA A 49 20.16 20.30 -20.81
N MET A 50 21.08 20.06 -19.86
CA MET A 50 20.77 20.18 -18.43
C MET A 50 20.77 21.63 -17.91
N GLY A 51 21.46 22.55 -18.59
CA GLY A 51 21.62 23.94 -18.14
C GLY A 51 20.34 24.78 -18.22
N ASN A 52 19.57 24.61 -19.30
CA ASN A 52 18.37 25.42 -19.59
C ASN A 52 17.12 25.01 -18.79
N TYR A 53 17.19 23.93 -18.03
CA TYR A 53 16.02 23.28 -17.44
C TYR A 53 15.98 23.31 -15.90
N SER A 54 17.02 23.87 -15.28
CA SER A 54 17.17 24.00 -13.83
C SER A 54 16.18 24.99 -13.17
N HIS A 55 15.47 25.80 -13.96
CA HIS A 55 14.45 26.74 -13.50
C HIS A 55 13.02 26.22 -13.59
N ASN A 56 12.80 25.06 -14.22
CA ASN A 56 11.47 24.45 -14.30
C ASN A 56 11.25 23.51 -13.10
N PRO A 57 10.30 23.81 -12.19
CA PRO A 57 10.06 23.01 -10.99
C PRO A 57 9.74 21.54 -11.30
N SER A 58 9.06 21.25 -12.42
CA SER A 58 8.73 19.88 -12.84
C SER A 58 9.99 19.08 -13.23
N MET A 59 10.98 19.72 -13.84
CA MET A 59 12.26 19.07 -14.15
C MET A 59 13.15 18.89 -12.94
N ARG A 60 13.06 19.76 -11.92
CA ARG A 60 13.76 19.54 -10.65
C ARG A 60 13.28 18.26 -9.97
N VAL A 61 11.96 18.04 -9.93
CA VAL A 61 11.38 16.80 -9.39
C VAL A 61 11.87 15.60 -10.21
N TRP A 62 11.79 15.68 -11.53
CA TRP A 62 12.26 14.60 -12.42
C TRP A 62 13.76 14.29 -12.28
N ILE A 63 14.60 15.32 -12.26
CA ILE A 63 16.05 15.21 -12.04
C ILE A 63 16.30 14.64 -10.63
N GLN A 64 15.53 15.01 -9.63
CA GLN A 64 15.66 14.48 -8.28
C GLN A 64 15.27 13.00 -8.20
N PHE A 65 14.20 12.58 -8.89
CA PHE A 65 13.83 11.16 -9.07
C PHE A 65 14.94 10.37 -9.75
N VAL A 66 15.46 10.86 -10.87
CA VAL A 66 16.56 10.23 -11.61
C VAL A 66 17.85 10.21 -10.81
N LEU A 67 18.17 11.27 -10.05
CA LEU A 67 19.34 11.31 -9.18
C LEU A 67 19.19 10.38 -7.98
N LEU A 68 17.99 10.20 -7.43
CA LEU A 68 17.70 9.19 -6.40
C LEU A 68 17.90 7.78 -6.95
N TRP A 69 17.49 7.55 -8.20
CA TRP A 69 17.74 6.30 -8.94
C TRP A 69 19.24 6.05 -9.16
N ILE A 70 19.95 7.00 -9.77
CA ILE A 70 21.38 6.91 -10.13
C ILE A 70 22.28 6.83 -8.90
N LYS A 71 21.98 7.55 -7.81
CA LYS A 71 22.79 7.51 -6.57
C LYS A 71 22.57 6.24 -5.74
N GLY A 72 21.79 5.28 -6.23
CA GLY A 72 21.53 4.03 -5.51
C GLY A 72 20.68 4.20 -4.25
N LYS A 73 19.91 5.31 -4.16
CA LYS A 73 18.86 5.48 -3.14
C LYS A 73 17.56 4.78 -3.56
N ILE A 74 17.41 4.43 -4.84
CA ILE A 74 16.50 3.36 -5.26
C ILE A 74 17.23 2.04 -5.01
N MET A 75 16.63 1.23 -4.14
CA MET A 75 17.30 0.14 -3.42
C MET A 75 17.86 -0.91 -4.38
N LYS A 76 19.10 -1.37 -4.12
CA LYS A 76 19.78 -2.41 -4.91
C LYS A 76 19.05 -3.76 -4.90
N LYS A 77 18.12 -3.97 -3.97
CA LYS A 77 17.20 -5.10 -3.88
C LYS A 77 15.80 -4.55 -3.57
N PRO A 78 14.74 -5.00 -4.27
CA PRO A 78 13.38 -4.57 -3.98
C PRO A 78 12.97 -4.99 -2.55
N LEU A 79 12.25 -4.11 -1.84
CA LEU A 79 11.59 -4.45 -0.58
C LEU A 79 10.32 -5.23 -0.88
N ARG A 80 10.15 -6.34 -0.18
CA ARG A 80 8.94 -7.16 -0.29
C ARG A 80 7.89 -6.66 0.69
N LEU A 81 6.73 -6.31 0.17
CA LEU A 81 5.51 -6.03 0.91
C LEU A 81 4.59 -7.25 0.83
N SER A 82 4.44 -7.96 1.95
CA SER A 82 3.54 -9.10 2.05
C SER A 82 2.24 -8.70 2.73
N ILE A 83 1.14 -8.73 1.99
CA ILE A 83 -0.20 -8.42 2.47
C ILE A 83 -0.94 -9.71 2.77
N ILE A 84 -1.37 -9.88 4.02
CA ILE A 84 -2.14 -11.04 4.46
C ILE A 84 -3.58 -10.95 3.93
N LEU A 85 -4.03 -12.00 3.26
CA LEU A 85 -5.43 -12.23 2.88
C LEU A 85 -6.00 -13.38 3.71
N PHE A 86 -7.21 -13.20 4.21
CA PHE A 86 -8.02 -14.21 4.89
C PHE A 86 -9.50 -14.04 4.52
N ASP A 87 -10.28 -15.11 4.54
CA ASP A 87 -11.71 -15.03 4.19
C ASP A 87 -12.44 -14.01 5.07
N GLY A 88 -13.17 -13.08 4.45
CA GLY A 88 -13.87 -12.02 5.16
C GLY A 88 -12.98 -10.84 5.58
N PHE A 89 -11.88 -10.57 4.87
CA PHE A 89 -11.15 -9.30 5.00
C PHE A 89 -12.03 -8.12 4.55
N THR A 90 -11.81 -6.93 5.12
CA THR A 90 -12.42 -5.69 4.60
C THR A 90 -11.56 -5.14 3.47
N ALA A 91 -12.14 -4.98 2.27
CA ALA A 91 -11.35 -4.66 1.07
C ALA A 91 -10.55 -3.36 1.20
N LEU A 92 -11.15 -2.30 1.76
CA LEU A 92 -10.52 -0.99 1.90
C LEU A 92 -9.37 -0.97 2.94
N ASP A 93 -9.37 -1.88 3.90
CA ASP A 93 -8.24 -2.08 4.82
C ASP A 93 -6.98 -2.49 4.05
N ILE A 94 -7.15 -3.17 2.91
CA ILE A 94 -6.06 -3.59 2.02
C ILE A 94 -5.82 -2.54 0.95
N VAL A 95 -6.81 -2.28 0.10
CA VAL A 95 -6.58 -1.55 -1.15
C VAL A 95 -6.14 -0.11 -0.92
N GLY A 96 -6.56 0.53 0.19
CA GLY A 96 -6.15 1.90 0.49
C GLY A 96 -4.65 2.03 0.78
N GLY A 97 -4.11 1.22 1.68
CA GLY A 97 -2.68 1.22 1.97
C GLY A 97 -1.84 0.59 0.86
N TYR A 98 -2.38 -0.42 0.17
CA TYR A 98 -1.80 -1.00 -1.04
C TYR A 98 -1.58 0.05 -2.13
N GLU A 99 -2.59 0.87 -2.44
CA GLU A 99 -2.50 1.90 -3.48
C GLU A 99 -1.33 2.85 -3.21
N VAL A 100 -1.13 3.25 -1.96
CA VAL A 100 -0.02 4.12 -1.57
C VAL A 100 1.33 3.39 -1.69
N LEU A 101 1.45 2.21 -1.07
CA LEU A 101 2.73 1.52 -0.95
C LEU A 101 3.22 0.90 -2.26
N ALA A 102 2.29 0.48 -3.14
CA ALA A 102 2.62 -0.01 -4.48
C ALA A 102 3.25 1.07 -5.37
N ASN A 103 2.96 2.35 -5.09
CA ASN A 103 3.54 3.48 -5.79
C ASN A 103 4.92 3.93 -5.23
N VAL A 104 5.44 3.25 -4.20
CA VAL A 104 6.81 3.50 -3.70
C VAL A 104 7.82 2.74 -4.56
N PRO A 105 8.77 3.41 -5.25
CA PRO A 105 9.75 2.75 -6.11
C PRO A 105 10.58 1.71 -5.37
N GLY A 106 10.62 0.50 -5.94
CA GLY A 106 11.37 -0.63 -5.38
C GLY A 106 10.61 -1.43 -4.33
N ILE A 107 9.31 -1.19 -4.11
CA ILE A 107 8.44 -2.13 -3.39
C ILE A 107 7.85 -3.14 -4.37
N GLU A 108 7.98 -4.43 -4.05
CA GLU A 108 7.29 -5.55 -4.69
C GLU A 108 6.16 -6.03 -3.78
N VAL A 109 4.92 -5.98 -4.26
CA VAL A 109 3.74 -6.39 -3.50
C VAL A 109 3.40 -7.85 -3.76
N GLU A 110 3.17 -8.61 -2.70
CA GLU A 110 2.67 -9.98 -2.76
C GLU A 110 1.47 -10.16 -1.82
N PHE A 111 0.38 -10.72 -2.34
CA PHE A 111 -0.76 -11.13 -1.54
C PHE A 111 -0.59 -12.58 -1.07
N LEU A 112 -0.62 -12.79 0.25
CA LEU A 112 -0.44 -14.08 0.89
C LEU A 112 -1.80 -14.62 1.35
N ALA A 113 -2.09 -15.88 1.03
CA ALA A 113 -3.28 -16.56 1.53
C ALA A 113 -2.89 -17.92 2.13
N ALA A 114 -3.80 -18.59 2.83
CA ALA A 114 -3.58 -19.97 3.27
C ALA A 114 -3.28 -20.89 2.07
N THR A 115 -4.09 -20.77 1.02
CA THR A 115 -3.94 -21.46 -0.26
C THR A 115 -3.98 -20.44 -1.39
N PRO A 116 -3.09 -20.51 -2.41
CA PRO A 116 -3.16 -19.63 -3.57
C PRO A 116 -4.51 -19.74 -4.28
N GLY A 117 -5.07 -18.59 -4.69
CA GLY A 117 -6.42 -18.52 -5.26
C GLY A 117 -7.19 -17.29 -4.82
N LEU A 118 -8.45 -17.21 -5.20
CA LEU A 118 -9.33 -16.11 -4.83
C LEU A 118 -9.70 -16.20 -3.34
N VAL A 119 -9.50 -15.10 -2.62
CA VAL A 119 -9.94 -14.91 -1.23
C VAL A 119 -11.01 -13.84 -1.21
N ASN A 120 -12.17 -14.15 -0.63
CA ASN A 120 -13.32 -13.26 -0.63
C ASN A 120 -13.21 -12.19 0.45
N ALA A 121 -13.56 -10.96 0.09
CA ALA A 121 -13.82 -9.88 1.03
C ALA A 121 -15.14 -10.14 1.79
N ASP A 122 -15.33 -9.40 2.88
CA ASP A 122 -16.49 -9.39 3.76
C ASP A 122 -17.85 -9.19 3.05
N THR A 123 -17.89 -8.48 1.92
CA THR A 123 -19.11 -8.32 1.12
C THR A 123 -19.50 -9.57 0.31
N ARG A 124 -18.58 -10.55 0.16
CA ARG A 124 -18.70 -11.71 -0.75
C ARG A 124 -18.87 -11.34 -2.24
N ARG A 125 -18.66 -10.07 -2.61
CA ARG A 125 -18.77 -9.58 -4.00
C ARG A 125 -17.43 -9.16 -4.61
N LEU A 126 -16.43 -8.91 -3.76
CA LEU A 126 -15.06 -8.65 -4.16
C LEU A 126 -14.19 -9.80 -3.68
N ALA A 127 -13.24 -10.23 -4.51
CA ALA A 127 -12.19 -11.15 -4.12
C ALA A 127 -10.84 -10.62 -4.60
N LEU A 128 -9.78 -10.93 -3.85
CA LEU A 128 -8.41 -10.68 -4.25
C LEU A 128 -7.68 -12.00 -4.48
N LEU A 129 -6.77 -12.02 -5.45
CA LEU A 129 -5.96 -13.19 -5.74
C LEU A 129 -4.79 -13.29 -4.74
N GLY A 130 -4.79 -14.33 -3.91
CA GLY A 130 -3.64 -14.74 -3.14
C GLY A 130 -2.63 -15.45 -4.05
N TYR A 131 -1.47 -14.83 -4.26
CA TYR A 131 -0.43 -15.33 -5.17
C TYR A 131 0.46 -16.40 -4.53
N ARG A 132 0.71 -16.30 -3.23
CA ARG A 132 1.57 -17.23 -2.49
C ARG A 132 0.84 -17.78 -1.27
N SER A 133 1.21 -19.01 -0.90
CA SER A 133 0.79 -19.55 0.38
C SER A 133 1.60 -18.95 1.53
N PHE A 134 1.03 -19.02 2.73
CA PHE A 134 1.72 -18.72 3.98
C PHE A 134 3.03 -19.54 4.14
N GLU A 135 3.00 -20.82 3.79
CA GLU A 135 4.14 -21.74 3.90
C GLU A 135 5.29 -21.38 2.95
N GLN A 136 4.97 -20.93 1.74
CA GLN A 136 5.97 -20.55 0.73
C GLN A 136 6.70 -19.25 1.05
N THR A 137 6.16 -18.44 1.96
CA THR A 137 6.67 -17.09 2.22
C THR A 137 7.44 -17.06 3.53
N LEU A 138 8.75 -17.24 3.45
CA LEU A 138 9.62 -17.39 4.63
C LEU A 138 10.03 -16.06 5.29
N ALA A 139 10.08 -14.97 4.52
CA ALA A 139 10.47 -13.65 5.00
C ALA A 139 9.80 -12.55 4.18
N THR A 140 9.68 -11.38 4.80
CA THR A 140 9.16 -10.16 4.16
C THR A 140 9.86 -8.94 4.76
N ASP A 141 9.97 -7.86 3.99
CA ASP A 141 10.52 -6.60 4.51
C ASP A 141 9.43 -5.79 5.21
N ILE A 142 8.19 -5.87 4.70
CA ILE A 142 7.01 -5.19 5.21
C ILE A 142 5.87 -6.20 5.33
N LEU A 143 5.46 -6.48 6.57
CA LEU A 143 4.25 -7.26 6.84
C LEU A 143 3.04 -6.32 6.93
N TYR A 144 1.99 -6.58 6.16
CA TYR A 144 0.74 -5.84 6.20
C TYR A 144 -0.40 -6.76 6.63
N VAL A 145 -1.06 -6.42 7.74
CA VAL A 145 -2.17 -7.18 8.33
C VAL A 145 -3.45 -6.33 8.33
N PRO A 146 -4.40 -6.62 7.42
CA PRO A 146 -5.67 -5.90 7.35
C PRO A 146 -6.68 -6.43 8.38
N GLY A 147 -7.79 -5.71 8.56
CA GLY A 147 -8.93 -6.15 9.35
C GLY A 147 -10.08 -6.72 8.51
N GLY A 148 -11.21 -6.83 9.18
CA GLY A 148 -12.49 -7.34 8.68
C GLY A 148 -13.14 -8.33 9.62
N PRO A 149 -14.39 -8.75 9.34
CA PRO A 149 -15.11 -9.76 10.12
C PRO A 149 -14.38 -11.11 10.19
N GLY A 150 -13.56 -11.45 9.20
CA GLY A 150 -12.74 -12.66 9.22
C GLY A 150 -11.78 -12.77 10.41
N VAL A 151 -11.43 -11.65 11.04
CA VAL A 151 -10.57 -11.60 12.23
C VAL A 151 -11.14 -12.42 13.39
N PHE A 152 -12.47 -12.46 13.57
CA PHE A 152 -13.11 -13.22 14.66
C PHE A 152 -12.75 -14.71 14.62
N LYS A 153 -12.63 -15.29 13.42
CA LYS A 153 -12.13 -16.66 13.23
C LYS A 153 -10.61 -16.69 13.18
N GLY A 154 -10.00 -15.70 12.52
CA GLY A 154 -8.56 -15.63 12.27
C GLY A 154 -7.70 -15.63 13.53
N VAL A 155 -8.17 -15.07 14.65
CA VAL A 155 -7.43 -15.11 15.92
C VAL A 155 -7.22 -16.54 16.46
N ASN A 156 -8.05 -17.50 16.03
CA ASN A 156 -7.94 -18.91 16.40
C ASN A 156 -7.31 -19.78 15.30
N ASP A 157 -7.00 -19.22 14.14
CA ASP A 157 -6.35 -19.93 13.03
C ASP A 157 -4.83 -20.00 13.27
N GLN A 158 -4.36 -21.18 13.66
CA GLN A 158 -2.94 -21.41 13.97
C GLN A 158 -2.02 -21.18 12.78
N ALA A 159 -2.44 -21.50 11.55
CA ALA A 159 -1.61 -21.29 10.37
C ALA A 159 -1.45 -19.79 10.07
N LEU A 160 -2.54 -19.03 10.20
CA LEU A 160 -2.52 -17.57 10.06
C LEU A 160 -1.66 -16.92 11.15
N ILE A 161 -1.92 -17.21 12.42
CA ILE A 161 -1.24 -16.57 13.55
C ILE A 161 0.26 -16.91 13.58
N SER A 162 0.64 -18.17 13.34
CA SER A 162 2.06 -18.56 13.28
C SER A 162 2.79 -17.88 12.10
N THR A 163 2.10 -17.67 10.98
CA THR A 163 2.66 -16.94 9.83
C THR A 163 2.87 -15.47 10.16
N ILE A 164 1.88 -14.82 10.78
CA ILE A 164 1.99 -13.43 11.21
C ILE A 164 3.14 -13.29 12.22
N ALA A 165 3.23 -14.16 13.23
CA ALA A 165 4.31 -14.13 14.22
C ALA A 165 5.69 -14.25 13.57
N ARG A 166 5.87 -15.25 12.70
CA ARG A 166 7.13 -15.50 11.98
C ARG A 166 7.54 -14.35 11.08
N LEU A 167 6.60 -13.80 10.30
CA LEU A 167 6.87 -12.67 9.42
C LEU A 167 7.08 -11.37 10.22
N HIS A 168 6.41 -11.22 11.36
CA HIS A 168 6.60 -10.09 12.26
C HIS A 168 8.00 -10.06 12.84
N GLU A 169 8.54 -11.20 13.29
CA GLU A 169 9.83 -11.29 13.97
C GLU A 169 10.98 -10.71 13.13
N SER A 170 11.06 -11.10 11.85
CA SER A 170 12.22 -10.83 10.99
C SER A 170 12.09 -9.61 10.06
N ASN A 171 10.91 -8.99 9.98
CA ASN A 171 10.69 -7.87 9.06
C ASN A 171 11.29 -6.53 9.54
N THR A 172 11.36 -5.59 8.59
CA THR A 172 11.75 -4.20 8.83
C THR A 172 10.57 -3.36 9.32
N TRP A 173 9.38 -3.60 8.77
CA TRP A 173 8.15 -2.88 9.13
C TRP A 173 6.97 -3.82 9.27
N THR A 174 6.08 -3.52 10.21
CA THR A 174 4.76 -4.15 10.32
C THR A 174 3.69 -3.07 10.31
N LEU A 175 2.69 -3.24 9.44
CA LEU A 175 1.52 -2.37 9.33
C LEU A 175 0.26 -3.15 9.67
N GLY A 176 -0.42 -2.79 10.76
CA GLY A 176 -1.71 -3.36 11.15
C GLY A 176 -2.84 -2.35 10.96
N ILE A 177 -3.93 -2.72 10.29
CA ILE A 177 -5.05 -1.81 10.04
C ILE A 177 -6.32 -2.32 10.73
N CYS A 178 -7.13 -1.38 11.24
CA CYS A 178 -8.46 -1.67 11.78
C CYS A 178 -8.37 -2.74 12.90
N ASN A 179 -9.31 -3.68 12.95
CA ASN A 179 -9.29 -4.81 13.87
C ASN A 179 -8.27 -5.90 13.47
N GLY A 180 -7.56 -5.79 12.34
CA GLY A 180 -6.44 -6.66 11.99
C GLY A 180 -5.30 -6.63 13.02
N VAL A 181 -5.23 -5.56 13.80
CA VAL A 181 -4.34 -5.43 14.95
C VAL A 181 -4.61 -6.51 16.01
N GLU A 182 -5.82 -7.08 16.10
CA GLU A 182 -6.08 -8.24 16.98
C GLU A 182 -5.30 -9.49 16.55
N LEU A 183 -5.09 -9.69 15.24
CA LEU A 183 -4.27 -10.80 14.73
C LEU A 183 -2.79 -10.61 15.10
N LEU A 184 -2.30 -9.36 15.09
CA LEU A 184 -0.97 -9.02 15.61
C LEU A 184 -0.87 -9.29 17.12
N GLY A 185 -1.96 -9.02 17.86
CA GLY A 185 -2.08 -9.35 19.29
C GLY A 185 -1.98 -10.85 19.55
N ALA A 186 -2.78 -11.63 18.84
CA ALA A 186 -2.75 -13.10 18.91
C ALA A 186 -1.38 -13.67 18.49
N ALA A 187 -0.66 -13.01 17.59
CA ALA A 187 0.70 -13.35 17.19
C ALA A 187 1.80 -12.90 18.19
N GLY A 188 1.43 -12.26 19.31
CA GLY A 188 2.36 -11.82 20.36
C GLY A 188 3.09 -10.51 20.07
N ALA A 189 2.70 -9.75 19.05
CA ALA A 189 3.42 -8.55 18.60
C ALA A 189 3.15 -7.29 19.44
N LEU A 190 2.20 -7.33 20.39
CA LEU A 190 1.58 -6.14 20.98
C LEU A 190 1.96 -5.83 22.44
N GLN A 191 2.57 -6.76 23.15
CA GLN A 191 2.85 -6.61 24.58
C GLN A 191 3.71 -5.36 24.86
N GLY A 192 3.17 -4.42 25.64
CA GLY A 192 3.84 -3.17 26.01
C GLY A 192 3.97 -2.14 24.88
N LYS A 193 3.27 -2.33 23.75
CA LYS A 193 3.31 -1.43 22.60
C LYS A 193 2.21 -0.38 22.62
N GLN A 194 2.52 0.82 22.13
CA GLN A 194 1.51 1.81 21.78
C GLN A 194 0.96 1.52 20.38
N VAL A 195 -0.35 1.35 20.27
CA VAL A 195 -1.05 1.05 19.00
C VAL A 195 -2.34 1.83 18.88
N THR A 196 -2.95 1.81 17.71
CA THR A 196 -4.37 2.14 17.50
C THR A 196 -5.03 0.97 16.76
N THR A 197 -6.35 0.96 16.68
CA THR A 197 -7.15 -0.06 16.00
C THR A 197 -8.52 0.54 15.65
N ASN A 198 -9.41 -0.27 15.07
CA ASN A 198 -10.83 0.10 14.95
C ASN A 198 -11.41 0.40 16.34
N TRP A 199 -12.22 1.45 16.45
CA TRP A 199 -12.81 1.90 17.71
C TRP A 199 -13.64 0.81 18.42
N PHE A 200 -14.26 -0.11 17.66
CA PHE A 200 -14.98 -1.27 18.17
C PHE A 200 -14.06 -2.36 18.75
N ALA A 201 -12.80 -2.43 18.32
CA ALA A 201 -11.84 -3.45 18.71
C ALA A 201 -10.86 -3.03 19.83
N ARG A 202 -10.94 -1.78 20.30
CA ARG A 202 -9.96 -1.21 21.24
C ARG A 202 -9.78 -2.04 22.52
N GLU A 203 -10.88 -2.52 23.12
CA GLU A 203 -10.82 -3.34 24.34
C GLU A 203 -10.18 -4.71 24.09
N ARG A 204 -10.51 -5.37 22.97
CA ARG A 204 -9.93 -6.67 22.59
C ARG A 204 -8.45 -6.55 22.28
N VAL A 205 -8.03 -5.48 21.61
CA VAL A 205 -6.60 -5.19 21.36
C VAL A 205 -5.86 -4.90 22.65
N ALA A 206 -6.44 -4.12 23.57
CA ALA A 206 -5.84 -3.82 24.87
C ALA A 206 -5.61 -5.09 25.72
N ALA A 207 -6.47 -6.11 25.59
CA ALA A 207 -6.32 -7.39 26.27
C ALA A 207 -5.02 -8.15 25.93
N TYR A 208 -4.37 -7.83 24.81
CA TYR A 208 -3.04 -8.35 24.44
C TYR A 208 -1.87 -7.55 25.06
N GLY A 209 -2.14 -6.71 26.05
CA GLY A 209 -1.12 -5.94 26.78
C GLY A 209 -0.63 -4.69 26.05
N ALA A 210 -1.35 -4.22 25.02
CA ALA A 210 -1.06 -2.98 24.33
C ALA A 210 -1.73 -1.75 24.98
N GLN A 211 -1.08 -0.60 24.84
CA GLN A 211 -1.67 0.71 25.11
C GLN A 211 -2.35 1.23 23.85
N VAL A 212 -3.69 1.21 23.84
CA VAL A 212 -4.48 1.65 22.69
C VAL A 212 -4.72 3.16 22.73
N MET A 213 -4.24 3.86 21.70
CA MET A 213 -4.32 5.31 21.56
C MET A 213 -5.47 5.70 20.63
N PRO A 214 -6.28 6.72 20.95
CA PRO A 214 -7.36 7.22 20.09
C PRO A 214 -6.80 8.12 18.97
N LYS A 215 -5.89 7.57 18.15
CA LYS A 215 -5.24 8.27 17.02
C LYS A 215 -5.57 7.55 15.72
N ARG A 216 -5.53 8.30 14.61
CA ARG A 216 -5.80 7.76 13.26
C ARG A 216 -4.74 6.75 12.81
N TYR A 217 -3.48 6.99 13.19
CA TYR A 217 -2.39 6.03 13.09
C TYR A 217 -1.37 6.26 14.23
N VAL A 218 -0.62 5.23 14.57
CA VAL A 218 0.38 5.22 15.65
C VAL A 218 1.60 4.44 15.17
N ARG A 219 2.80 4.85 15.59
CA ARG A 219 4.04 4.11 15.41
C ARG A 219 4.72 3.87 16.76
N ASP A 220 5.16 2.63 16.97
CA ASP A 220 6.03 2.19 18.05
C ASP A 220 7.12 1.27 17.48
N GLY A 221 8.34 1.78 17.38
CA GLY A 221 9.45 1.07 16.73
C GLY A 221 9.17 0.75 15.27
N LYS A 222 9.13 -0.54 14.94
CA LYS A 222 8.81 -1.07 13.59
C LYS A 222 7.32 -1.31 13.35
N LEU A 223 6.50 -1.24 14.40
CA LEU A 223 5.06 -1.46 14.31
C LEU A 223 4.38 -0.11 14.04
N ILE A 224 3.63 -0.06 12.95
CA ILE A 224 2.70 1.00 12.62
C ILE A 224 1.30 0.40 12.63
N THR A 225 0.36 1.08 13.27
CA THR A 225 -1.03 0.67 13.27
C THR A 225 -1.92 1.81 12.82
N GLY A 226 -2.91 1.52 11.97
CA GLY A 226 -3.96 2.44 11.56
C GLY A 226 -5.29 2.10 12.22
N ALA A 227 -6.12 3.12 12.42
CA ALA A 227 -7.47 2.97 12.95
C ALA A 227 -8.41 2.28 11.92
N GLY A 228 -9.71 2.54 11.98
CA GLY A 228 -10.70 1.89 11.12
C GLY A 228 -10.54 2.19 9.63
N VAL A 229 -10.50 1.13 8.83
CA VAL A 229 -10.77 1.10 7.37
C VAL A 229 -9.98 2.11 6.55
N SER A 230 -10.52 3.31 6.33
CA SER A 230 -9.87 4.38 5.55
C SER A 230 -8.52 4.84 6.10
N ALA A 231 -8.23 4.56 7.37
CA ALA A 231 -6.93 4.85 7.98
C ALA A 231 -5.78 4.06 7.32
N SER A 232 -6.07 3.04 6.51
CA SER A 232 -5.10 2.33 5.67
C SER A 232 -4.31 3.29 4.77
N ILE A 233 -4.98 4.29 4.19
CA ILE A 233 -4.36 5.27 3.28
C ILE A 233 -3.38 6.16 4.06
N ASP A 234 -3.82 6.73 5.19
CA ASP A 234 -2.98 7.61 6.01
C ASP A 234 -1.77 6.88 6.60
N ALA A 235 -1.98 5.67 7.12
CA ALA A 235 -0.91 4.86 7.67
C ALA A 235 0.06 4.39 6.56
N GLY A 236 -0.45 4.12 5.36
CA GLY A 236 0.34 3.84 4.17
C GLY A 236 1.21 5.04 3.74
N LEU A 237 0.64 6.25 3.70
CA LEU A 237 1.38 7.48 3.37
C LEU A 237 2.45 7.78 4.41
N TYR A 238 2.12 7.59 5.69
CA TYR A 238 3.08 7.73 6.77
C TYR A 238 4.23 6.73 6.63
N LEU A 239 3.95 5.45 6.37
CA LEU A 239 5.00 4.45 6.12
C LEU A 239 5.82 4.76 4.86
N ALA A 240 5.20 5.20 3.77
CA ALA A 240 5.88 5.63 2.56
C ALA A 240 6.88 6.76 2.86
N SER A 241 6.52 7.71 3.73
CA SER A 241 7.42 8.79 4.14
C SER A 241 8.65 8.28 4.90
N LEU A 242 8.50 7.21 5.68
CA LEU A 242 9.59 6.59 6.45
C LEU A 242 10.53 5.77 5.55
N ILE A 243 10.00 5.15 4.50
CA ILE A 243 10.77 4.31 3.57
C ILE A 243 11.50 5.18 2.53
N ALA A 244 10.79 6.11 1.91
CA ALA A 244 11.26 6.79 0.70
C ALA A 244 11.40 8.32 0.85
N GLY A 245 11.08 8.86 2.03
CA GLY A 245 11.14 10.28 2.34
C GLY A 245 9.82 11.01 2.13
N GLU A 246 9.67 12.13 2.84
CA GLU A 246 8.45 12.92 2.89
C GLU A 246 8.03 13.48 1.53
N GLU A 247 8.98 13.98 0.72
CA GLU A 247 8.68 14.54 -0.60
C GLU A 247 8.06 13.52 -1.55
N LEU A 248 8.54 12.26 -1.52
CA LEU A 248 7.94 11.20 -2.32
C LEU A 248 6.54 10.83 -1.81
N ALA A 249 6.35 10.75 -0.49
CA ALA A 249 5.04 10.48 0.09
C ALA A 249 4.01 11.56 -0.29
N LYS A 250 4.40 12.85 -0.26
CA LYS A 250 3.56 13.97 -0.74
C LYS A 250 3.26 13.86 -2.23
N THR A 251 4.24 13.43 -3.03
CA THR A 251 4.05 13.21 -4.48
C THR A 251 3.05 12.09 -4.73
N ILE A 252 3.15 10.98 -3.99
CA ILE A 252 2.17 9.88 -4.06
C ILE A 252 0.79 10.39 -3.64
N GLN A 253 0.69 11.11 -2.52
CA GLN A 253 -0.55 11.71 -2.04
C GLN A 253 -1.21 12.59 -3.12
N LEU A 254 -0.44 13.43 -3.81
CA LEU A 254 -0.91 14.24 -4.93
C LEU A 254 -1.34 13.37 -6.12
N GLY A 255 -0.54 12.36 -6.48
CA GLY A 255 -0.82 11.49 -7.62
C GLY A 255 -2.09 10.67 -7.49
N ILE A 256 -2.44 10.27 -6.26
CA ILE A 256 -3.71 9.59 -5.96
C ILE A 256 -4.84 10.56 -5.56
N GLU A 257 -4.58 11.88 -5.65
CA GLU A 257 -5.55 12.92 -5.30
C GLU A 257 -6.15 12.74 -3.88
N TYR A 258 -5.30 12.36 -2.91
CA TYR A 258 -5.76 12.15 -1.54
C TYR A 258 -5.92 13.48 -0.78
N TYR A 259 -7.08 14.11 -1.01
CA TYR A 259 -7.62 15.27 -0.30
C TYR A 259 -9.04 14.95 0.21
N PRO A 260 -9.19 14.17 1.30
CA PRO A 260 -10.53 13.75 1.73
C PRO A 260 -11.40 14.95 2.15
N ASP A 261 -12.63 15.01 1.62
CA ASP A 261 -13.67 15.97 2.00
C ASP A 261 -14.97 15.22 2.39
N PRO A 262 -15.03 14.62 3.59
CA PRO A 262 -16.19 13.82 3.99
C PRO A 262 -17.45 14.70 4.12
N PRO A 263 -18.60 14.29 3.53
CA PRO A 263 -19.81 15.11 3.53
C PRO A 263 -20.51 15.21 4.90
N PHE A 264 -20.04 14.47 5.90
CA PHE A 264 -20.64 14.42 7.25
C PHE A 264 -19.58 14.69 8.32
N GLY A 265 -19.85 15.66 9.20
CA GLY A 265 -18.90 16.19 10.18
C GLY A 265 -18.80 15.43 11.50
N SER A 266 -18.79 14.09 11.50
CA SER A 266 -18.67 13.33 12.77
C SER A 266 -17.28 13.43 13.40
N GLY A 267 -16.26 13.91 12.67
CA GLY A 267 -14.89 14.11 13.13
C GLY A 267 -14.19 12.79 13.44
N THR A 268 -14.46 12.23 14.62
CA THR A 268 -13.93 10.95 15.10
C THR A 268 -15.06 10.01 15.54
N PRO A 269 -14.83 8.69 15.65
CA PRO A 269 -15.85 7.79 16.20
C PRO A 269 -16.30 8.20 17.61
N ASP A 270 -15.40 8.75 18.41
CA ASP A 270 -15.66 9.15 19.80
C ASP A 270 -16.60 10.37 19.91
N THR A 271 -16.72 11.15 18.84
CA THR A 271 -17.61 12.32 18.74
C THR A 271 -18.89 12.04 17.94
N ALA A 272 -19.06 10.83 17.40
CA ALA A 272 -20.28 10.42 16.71
C ALA A 272 -21.47 10.27 17.69
N SER A 273 -22.70 10.34 17.18
CA SER A 273 -23.89 10.19 18.02
C SER A 273 -23.98 8.79 18.65
N ALA A 274 -24.51 8.71 19.87
CA ALA A 274 -24.68 7.43 20.57
C ALA A 274 -25.51 6.42 19.76
N GLY A 275 -26.54 6.90 19.04
CA GLY A 275 -27.34 6.05 18.15
C GLY A 275 -26.54 5.50 16.98
N ALA A 276 -25.70 6.32 16.33
CA ALA A 276 -24.82 5.86 15.25
C ALA A 276 -23.79 4.84 15.76
N GLN A 277 -23.17 5.11 16.91
CA GLN A 277 -22.26 4.16 17.55
C GLN A 277 -22.95 2.83 17.87
N ALA A 278 -24.14 2.86 18.47
CA ALA A 278 -24.89 1.65 18.81
C ALA A 278 -25.25 0.81 17.56
N MET A 279 -25.70 1.46 16.49
CA MET A 279 -25.99 0.77 15.23
C MET A 279 -24.74 0.09 14.66
N VAL A 280 -23.61 0.80 14.60
CA VAL A 280 -22.37 0.20 14.08
C VAL A 280 -21.91 -0.97 14.95
N ARG A 281 -21.96 -0.86 16.29
CA ARG A 281 -21.62 -1.99 17.18
C ARG A 281 -22.46 -3.23 16.88
N MET A 282 -23.77 -3.07 16.74
CA MET A 282 -24.68 -4.17 16.39
C MET A 282 -24.30 -4.81 15.03
N PHE A 283 -23.91 -4.01 14.04
CA PHE A 283 -23.43 -4.54 12.76
C PHE A 283 -22.09 -5.28 12.90
N GLU A 284 -21.14 -4.75 13.67
CA GLU A 284 -19.82 -5.36 13.85
C GLU A 284 -19.90 -6.67 14.67
N GLU A 285 -20.73 -6.72 15.71
CA GLU A 285 -20.94 -7.92 16.55
C GLU A 285 -21.57 -9.07 15.76
N SER A 286 -22.51 -8.77 14.86
CA SER A 286 -23.14 -9.76 13.98
C SER A 286 -22.32 -10.07 12.73
N ALA A 287 -21.18 -9.41 12.51
CA ALA A 287 -20.51 -9.45 11.21
C ALA A 287 -20.02 -10.84 10.82
N ALA A 288 -19.49 -11.62 11.76
CA ALA A 288 -19.02 -12.98 11.51
C ALA A 288 -20.16 -13.90 11.02
N GLU A 289 -21.34 -13.81 11.63
CA GLU A 289 -22.52 -14.59 11.24
C GLU A 289 -23.05 -14.13 9.88
N ARG A 290 -23.16 -12.80 9.69
CA ARG A 290 -23.64 -12.23 8.41
C ARG A 290 -22.79 -12.65 7.22
N ILE A 291 -21.46 -12.69 7.37
CA ILE A 291 -20.60 -13.13 6.25
C ILE A 291 -20.76 -14.61 5.91
N GLU A 292 -21.21 -15.46 6.83
CA GLU A 292 -21.50 -16.88 6.55
C GLU A 292 -22.82 -17.04 5.79
N GLU A 293 -23.81 -16.20 6.08
CA GLU A 293 -25.11 -16.22 5.40
C GLU A 293 -25.05 -15.63 3.98
N LEU A 294 -24.09 -14.74 3.72
CA LEU A 294 -23.88 -14.16 2.40
C LEU A 294 -23.37 -15.23 1.42
N LYS A 295 -24.23 -15.62 0.48
CA LYS A 295 -23.84 -16.49 -0.64
C LYS A 295 -22.88 -15.76 -1.58
N THR A 296 -21.81 -16.45 -1.99
CA THR A 296 -21.01 -16.01 -3.14
C THR A 296 -21.89 -16.04 -4.40
N PRO A 297 -21.81 -15.02 -5.29
CA PRO A 297 -22.61 -14.96 -6.51
C PRO A 297 -22.41 -16.10 -7.51
N TYR A 298 -21.38 -16.93 -7.32
CA TYR A 298 -20.94 -17.98 -8.23
C TYR A 298 -20.75 -19.28 -7.47
#